data_AF-U7QNS0-F1
#
_entry.id   AF-U7QNS0-F1
#
_cell.length_a   1.000
_cell.length_b   1.000
_cell.length_c   1.000
_cell.angle_alpha   90.00
_cell.angle_beta   90.00
_cell.angle_gamma   90.00
#
_symmetry.space_group_name_H-M   'P 1'
#
loop_
_entity.id
_entity.type
_entity.pdbx_description
1 polymer ?
#
loop_
_entity_poly.entity_id
_entity_poly.type
_entity_poly.pdbx_seq_one_letter_code
_entity_poly.pdbx_strand_id
1 'polypeptide(L)' 'MIFVDTSAWFATVVPSDSNYQAANTWIRQNTQPLLTTD' A
#
# COMPACT_ATOMS: atom_id res chain seq x y z
N MET A 1 4.13 -7.66 -11.13
CA MET A 1 4.28 -8.13 -9.73
C MET A 1 5.08 -7.09 -8.99
N ILE A 2 4.58 -6.59 -7.85
CA ILE A 2 5.19 -5.50 -7.07
C ILE A 2 5.50 -6.02 -5.67
N PHE A 3 6.74 -5.86 -5.22
CA PHE A 3 7.10 -6.10 -3.83
C PHE A 3 6.75 -4.86 -3.01
N VAL A 4 5.99 -5.05 -1.93
CA VAL A 4 5.42 -3.97 -1.12
C VAL A 4 6.08 -3.98 0.25
N ASP A 5 6.68 -2.85 0.61
CA ASP A 5 7.32 -2.65 1.91
C ASP A 5 6.27 -2.51 3.04
N THR A 6 6.66 -2.80 4.27
CA THR A 6 5.81 -2.64 5.46
C THR A 6 5.27 -1.21 5.60
N SER A 7 6.05 -0.17 5.25
CA SER A 7 5.60 1.22 5.32
C SER A 7 4.46 1.52 4.35
N ALA A 8 4.43 0.89 3.17
CA ALA A 8 3.34 1.04 2.23
C ALA A 8 2.06 0.36 2.74
N TRP A 9 2.18 -0.82 3.36
CA TRP A 9 1.05 -1.46 4.03
C TRP A 9 0.52 -0.62 5.20
N PHE A 10 1.42 -0.10 6.04
CA PHE A 10 1.06 0.79 7.14
C PHE A 10 0.26 2.00 6.64
N ALA A 11 0.74 2.67 5.59
CA ALA A 11 0.05 3.80 5.00
C ALA A 11 -1.35 3.44 4.48
N THR A 12 -1.61 2.20 4.04
CA THR A 12 -2.98 1.82 3.60
C THR A 12 -3.98 1.64 4.74
N VAL A 13 -3.51 1.34 5.96
CA VAL A 13 -4.38 0.96 7.09
C VAL A 13 -4.46 2.02 8.19
N VAL A 14 -3.57 3.02 8.21
CA VAL A 14 -3.53 4.08 9.23
C VAL A 14 -4.03 5.41 8.66
N PRO A 15 -5.27 5.85 8.97
CA PRO A 15 -5.86 7.06 8.40
C PRO A 15 -5.13 8.37 8.73
N SER A 16 -4.35 8.39 9.82
CA SER A 16 -3.53 9.53 10.20
C SER A 16 -2.19 9.59 9.48
N ASP A 17 -1.82 8.57 8.71
CA ASP A 17 -0.62 8.59 7.88
C ASP A 17 -0.80 9.62 6.76
N SER A 18 0.20 10.48 6.53
CA SER A 18 0.15 11.50 5.48
C SER A 18 -0.05 10.93 4.08
N ASN A 19 0.32 9.67 3.86
CA ASN A 19 0.20 8.96 2.60
C ASN A 19 -1.08 8.12 2.50
N TYR A 20 -1.97 8.14 3.49
CA TYR A 20 -3.13 7.26 3.54
C TYR A 20 -3.99 7.32 2.29
N GLN A 21 -4.29 8.53 1.81
CA GLN A 21 -5.08 8.73 0.60
C GLN A 21 -4.36 8.24 -0.66
N ALA A 22 -3.05 8.51 -0.77
CA ALA A 22 -2.25 8.09 -1.92
C ALA A 22 -2.12 6.56 -1.98
N ALA A 23 -1.79 5.93 -0.85
CA ALA A 23 -1.66 4.48 -0.71
C ALA A 23 -2.98 3.76 -1.01
N ASN A 24 -4.11 4.26 -0.48
CA ASN A 24 -5.43 3.71 -0.78
C ASN A 24 -5.85 3.89 -2.25
N THR A 25 -5.50 5.01 -2.87
CA THR A 25 -5.79 5.23 -4.29
C THR A 25 -4.99 4.26 -5.16
N TRP A 26 -3.68 4.15 -4.88
CA TRP A 26 -2.79 3.24 -5.59
C TRP A 26 -3.24 1.78 -5.47
N ILE A 27 -3.54 1.30 -4.26
CA ILE A 27 -3.88 -0.12 -4.07
C ILE A 27 -5.19 -0.52 -4.76
N ARG A 28 -6.15 0.40 -4.86
CA ARG A 28 -7.44 0.18 -5.56
C ARG A 28 -7.30 0.18 -7.08
N GLN A 29 -6.33 0.92 -7.61
CA GLN A 29 -6.08 1.02 -9.05
C GLN A 29 -5.05 0.00 -9.54
N ASN A 30 -4.26 -0.57 -8.64
CA ASN A 30 -3.21 -1.50 -8.98
C ASN A 30 -3.79 -2.86 -9.43
N THR A 31 -3.44 -3.26 -10.65
CA THR A 31 -3.83 -4.55 -11.25
C THR A 31 -2.71 -5.60 -11.19
N GLN A 32 -1.53 -5.23 -10.70
CA GLN A 32 -0.39 -6.14 -10.57
C GLN A 32 -0.48 -6.95 -9.27
N PRO A 33 -0.06 -8.22 -9.25
CA PRO A 33 0.04 -8.97 -7.99
C PRO A 33 0.98 -8.27 -7.00
N LEU A 34 0.54 -8.14 -5.75
CA LEU A 34 1.32 -7.58 -4.65
C LEU A 34 1.94 -8.72 -3.84
N LEU A 35 3.24 -8.60 -3.55
CA LEU A 35 3.99 -9.52 -2.72
C LEU A 35 4.54 -8.79 -1.49
N THR A 36 4.57 -9.48 -0.37
CA THR A 36 5.34 -9.11 0.82
C THR A 36 6.03 -10.37 1.32
N THR A 37 7.15 -10.20 2.01
CA THR A 37 7.71 -11.26 2.86
C THR A 37 7.19 -11.05 4.28
N ASP A 38 7.07 -12.15 5.03
CA ASP A 38 6.89 -12.11 6.49
C ASP A 38 8.21 -11.75 7.19
#